data_AF-A0A2T1F6U6-F1
#
_entry.id   AF-A0A2T1F6U6-F1
#
_cell.length_a   1.000
_cell.length_b   1.000
_cell.length_c   1.000
_cell.angle_alpha   90.00
_cell.angle_beta   90.00
_cell.angle_gamma   90.00
#
_symmetry.space_group_name_H-M   'P 1'
#
loop_
_entity.id
_entity.type
_entity.pdbx_description
1 polymer ?
#
loop_
_entity_poly.entity_id
_entity_poly.type
_entity_poly.pdbx_seq_one_letter_code
_entity_poly.pdbx_strand_id
1 'polypeptide(L)'
;FWVATTGEIERAVIACNPIEALSILLIEQENSTTAPATLYLGIERASQLPIQFLQELDSVIIAIAEDYMLARNASELLPNAEVVNPQSSWNDIWIQLIEQEQPTHKQNNQQYKQRIQDIELD
;
A
#
# COMPACT_ATOMS: atom_id res chain seq x y z
N PHE A 1 3.84 -17.28 -11.21
CA PHE A 1 4.36 -16.19 -10.36
C PHE A 1 5.18 -16.86 -9.25
N TRP A 2 6.33 -16.30 -8.88
CA TRP A 2 7.21 -16.90 -7.88
C TRP A 2 7.75 -15.82 -6.97
N VAL A 3 7.73 -16.06 -5.65
CA VAL A 3 8.30 -15.17 -4.63
C VAL A 3 9.27 -15.98 -3.80
N ALA A 4 10.48 -15.46 -3.59
CA ALA A 4 11.45 -16.05 -2.68
C ALA A 4 11.31 -15.36 -1.32
N THR A 5 10.91 -16.12 -0.32
CA THR A 5 10.67 -15.66 1.05
C THR A 5 11.29 -16.65 2.03
N THR A 6 11.68 -16.17 3.21
CA THR A 6 12.25 -17.00 4.27
C THR A 6 11.20 -17.69 5.15
N GLY A 7 9.91 -17.37 4.94
CA GLY A 7 8.78 -17.96 5.65
C GLY A 7 7.52 -17.98 4.76
N GLU A 8 6.46 -18.62 5.24
CA GLU A 8 5.19 -18.68 4.51
C GLU A 8 4.51 -17.31 4.49
N ILE A 9 3.96 -16.93 3.33
CA ILE A 9 3.14 -15.74 3.19
C ILE A 9 1.73 -16.14 3.58
N GLU A 10 1.15 -15.45 4.56
CA GLU A 10 -0.17 -15.76 5.10
C GLU A 10 -1.24 -14.81 4.55
N ARG A 11 -0.82 -13.59 4.18
CA ARG A 11 -1.72 -12.50 3.79
C ARG A 11 -1.18 -11.74 2.59
N ALA A 12 -2.09 -11.21 1.77
CA ALA A 12 -1.76 -10.23 0.74
C ALA A 12 -2.61 -8.96 0.85
N VAL A 13 -2.01 -7.81 0.58
CA VAL A 13 -2.68 -6.52 0.46
C VAL A 13 -2.40 -5.94 -0.93
N ILE A 14 -3.46 -5.60 -1.64
CA ILE A 14 -3.44 -5.12 -3.02
C ILE A 14 -3.82 -3.64 -3.03
N ALA A 15 -2.95 -2.81 -3.63
CA ALA A 15 -3.14 -1.38 -3.81
C ALA A 15 -3.00 -0.98 -5.29
N CYS A 16 -3.38 0.25 -5.64
CA CYS A 16 -3.41 0.70 -7.05
C CYS A 16 -2.07 1.17 -7.62
N ASN A 17 -1.00 1.21 -6.80
CA ASN A 17 0.37 1.46 -7.24
C ASN A 17 1.35 1.12 -6.09
N PRO A 18 2.68 1.16 -6.34
CA PRO A 18 3.67 0.87 -5.31
C PRO A 18 3.71 1.87 -4.14
N ILE A 19 3.36 3.15 -4.35
CA ILE A 19 3.35 4.16 -3.28
C ILE A 19 2.26 3.80 -2.27
N GLU A 20 1.05 3.57 -2.75
CA GLU A 20 -0.09 3.16 -1.91
C GLU A 20 0.21 1.87 -1.13
N ALA A 21 0.82 0.88 -1.78
CA ALA A 21 1.21 -0.38 -1.13
C ALA A 21 2.22 -0.15 0.02
N LEU A 22 3.23 0.72 -0.19
CA LEU A 22 4.21 1.07 0.83
C LEU A 22 3.58 1.90 1.97
N SER A 23 2.67 2.82 1.65
CA SER A 23 1.95 3.60 2.65
C SER A 23 1.15 2.70 3.58
N ILE A 24 0.45 1.68 3.05
CA ILE A 24 -0.28 0.71 3.88
C ILE A 24 0.69 -0.07 4.79
N LEU A 25 1.81 -0.57 4.25
CA LEU A 25 2.83 -1.26 5.04
C LEU A 25 3.30 -0.40 6.22
N LEU A 26 3.61 0.88 5.98
CA LEU A 26 4.09 1.79 7.02
C LEU A 26 3.01 2.08 8.07
N ILE A 27 1.75 2.28 7.64
CA ILE A 27 0.62 2.44 8.57
C ILE A 27 0.45 1.19 9.44
N GLU A 28 0.54 0.00 8.86
CA GLU A 28 0.38 -1.26 9.63
C GLU A 28 1.53 -1.49 10.61
N GLN A 29 2.77 -1.13 10.25
CA GLN A 29 3.93 -1.27 11.13
C GLN A 29 3.85 -0.38 12.37
N GLU A 30 3.32 0.84 12.25
CA GLU A 30 3.07 1.72 13.41
C GLU A 30 2.00 1.13 14.34
N ASN A 31 1.01 0.43 13.78
CA ASN A 31 -0.14 -0.06 14.53
C ASN A 31 0.06 -1.44 15.18
N SER A 32 1.01 -2.25 14.71
CA SER A 32 1.19 -3.61 15.23
C SER A 32 2.59 -4.18 15.00
N THR A 33 3.19 -4.75 16.05
CA THR A 33 4.45 -5.50 15.98
C THR A 33 4.26 -6.98 15.63
N THR A 34 3.01 -7.45 15.53
CA THR A 34 2.67 -8.87 15.32
C THR A 34 1.80 -9.07 14.08
N ALA A 35 2.00 -8.27 13.04
CA ALA A 35 1.30 -8.46 11.78
C ALA A 35 1.71 -9.80 11.12
N PRO A 36 0.77 -10.54 10.50
CA PRO A 36 1.09 -11.75 9.75
C PRO A 36 2.06 -11.45 8.60
N ALA A 37 2.78 -12.47 8.13
CA ALA A 37 3.70 -12.34 7.00
C ALA A 37 2.93 -11.91 5.73
N THR A 38 2.95 -10.60 5.44
CA THR A 38 2.09 -9.95 4.46
C THR A 38 2.87 -9.59 3.20
N LEU A 39 2.34 -9.99 2.04
CA LEU A 39 2.78 -9.53 0.73
C LEU A 39 2.00 -8.27 0.31
N TYR A 40 2.71 -7.18 0.05
CA TYR A 40 2.11 -5.92 -0.43
C TYR A 40 2.32 -5.80 -1.94
N LEU A 41 1.24 -5.59 -2.69
CA LEU A 41 1.25 -5.56 -4.15
C LEU A 41 0.64 -4.26 -4.66
N GLY A 42 1.42 -3.49 -5.41
CA GLY A 42 0.91 -2.40 -6.25
C GLY A 42 0.55 -2.93 -7.64
N ILE A 43 -0.68 -2.68 -8.10
CA ILE A 43 -1.14 -3.04 -9.44
C ILE A 43 -1.71 -1.83 -10.18
N GLU A 44 -1.47 -1.72 -11.48
CA GLU A 44 -2.13 -0.72 -12.34
C GLU A 44 -3.30 -1.33 -13.12
N ARG A 45 -3.31 -2.66 -13.27
CA ARG A 45 -4.35 -3.43 -13.96
C ARG A 45 -4.63 -4.73 -13.22
N ALA A 46 -5.90 -5.09 -13.10
CA ALA A 46 -6.32 -6.33 -12.44
C ALA A 46 -5.68 -7.59 -13.06
N SER A 47 -5.35 -7.57 -14.36
CA SER A 47 -4.67 -8.68 -15.05
C SER A 47 -3.22 -8.93 -14.57
N GLN A 48 -2.63 -8.03 -13.79
CA GLN A 48 -1.31 -8.23 -13.17
C GLN A 48 -1.38 -9.12 -11.93
N LEU A 49 -2.57 -9.36 -11.38
CA LEU A 49 -2.75 -10.16 -10.17
C LEU A 49 -2.31 -11.61 -10.41
N PRO A 50 -1.44 -12.16 -9.55
CA PRO A 50 -1.10 -13.57 -9.58
C PRO A 50 -2.23 -14.40 -8.93
N ILE A 51 -3.38 -14.50 -9.62
CA ILE A 51 -4.64 -15.03 -9.08
C ILE A 51 -4.49 -16.39 -8.40
N GLN A 52 -3.81 -17.35 -9.05
CA GLN A 52 -3.63 -18.71 -8.50
C GLN A 52 -2.93 -18.68 -7.14
N PHE A 53 -1.85 -17.89 -7.02
CA PHE A 53 -1.13 -17.73 -5.76
C PHE A 53 -1.99 -17.02 -4.70
N LEU A 54 -2.70 -15.95 -5.08
CA LEU A 54 -3.52 -15.19 -4.14
C LEU A 54 -4.72 -16.00 -3.61
N GLN A 55 -5.28 -16.90 -4.41
CA GLN A 55 -6.39 -17.76 -4.00
C GLN A 55 -5.99 -18.85 -2.99
N GLU A 56 -4.68 -19.13 -2.86
CA GLU A 56 -4.14 -20.08 -1.89
C GLU A 56 -3.86 -19.46 -0.52
N LEU A 57 -3.90 -18.12 -0.41
CA LEU A 57 -3.63 -17.40 0.84
C LEU A 57 -4.87 -17.40 1.76
N ASP A 58 -4.62 -17.39 3.08
CA ASP A 58 -5.67 -17.33 4.09
C ASP A 58 -6.43 -16.00 4.06
N SER A 59 -5.74 -14.91 3.73
CA SER A 59 -6.31 -13.56 3.70
C SER A 59 -5.80 -12.75 2.51
N VAL A 60 -6.73 -12.17 1.75
CA VAL A 60 -6.42 -11.23 0.68
C VAL A 60 -7.28 -9.99 0.86
N ILE A 61 -6.64 -8.82 0.86
CA ILE A 61 -7.31 -7.53 1.01
C ILE A 61 -7.05 -6.68 -0.23
N ILE A 62 -8.13 -6.14 -0.80
CA ILE A 62 -8.11 -5.14 -1.87
C ILE A 62 -8.30 -3.78 -1.21
N ALA A 63 -7.22 -3.04 -1.06
CA ALA A 63 -7.14 -1.74 -0.42
C ALA A 63 -6.91 -0.65 -1.48
N ILE A 64 -7.83 -0.54 -2.45
CA ILE A 64 -7.74 0.44 -3.54
C ILE A 64 -8.74 1.57 -3.28
N ALA A 65 -8.22 2.77 -3.01
CA ALA A 65 -9.00 3.94 -2.63
C ALA A 65 -9.64 4.69 -3.82
N GLU A 66 -8.80 5.14 -4.76
CA GLU A 66 -9.19 6.15 -5.75
C GLU A 66 -9.65 5.55 -7.09
N ASP A 67 -9.30 4.30 -7.37
CA ASP A 67 -9.65 3.62 -8.62
C ASP A 67 -10.71 2.55 -8.38
N TYR A 68 -11.97 2.99 -8.33
CA TYR A 68 -13.12 2.12 -8.16
C TYR A 68 -13.20 1.02 -9.23
N MET A 69 -12.85 1.33 -10.48
CA MET A 69 -12.92 0.37 -11.57
C MET A 69 -11.86 -0.71 -11.41
N LEU A 70 -10.64 -0.35 -11.02
CA LEU A 70 -9.58 -1.31 -10.71
C LEU A 70 -9.94 -2.16 -9.49
N ALA A 71 -10.46 -1.55 -8.42
CA ALA A 71 -10.91 -2.26 -7.22
C ALA A 71 -11.98 -3.30 -7.55
N ARG A 72 -12.97 -2.91 -8.37
CA ARG A 72 -14.03 -3.81 -8.84
C ARG A 72 -13.48 -4.93 -9.72
N ASN A 73 -12.63 -4.61 -10.69
CA ASN A 73 -12.05 -5.63 -11.57
C ASN A 73 -11.18 -6.62 -10.79
N ALA A 74 -10.47 -6.15 -9.75
CA ALA A 74 -9.70 -7.01 -8.86
C ALA A 74 -10.60 -7.92 -8.01
N SER A 75 -11.72 -7.40 -7.48
CA SER A 75 -12.64 -8.21 -6.65
C SER A 75 -13.39 -9.25 -7.47
N GLU A 76 -13.68 -8.99 -8.74
CA GLU A 76 -14.26 -9.97 -9.66
C GLU A 76 -13.30 -11.16 -9.91
N LEU A 77 -11.98 -10.95 -9.87
CA LEU A 77 -10.96 -12.00 -10.02
C LEU A 77 -10.65 -12.73 -8.71
N LEU A 78 -10.90 -12.09 -7.56
CA LEU A 78 -10.59 -12.57 -6.22
C LEU A 78 -11.86 -12.50 -5.34
N PRO A 79 -12.84 -13.39 -5.56
CA PRO A 79 -14.17 -13.28 -4.94
C PRO A 79 -14.17 -13.46 -3.41
N ASN A 80 -13.12 -14.05 -2.84
CA ASN A 80 -12.96 -14.24 -1.40
C ASN A 80 -12.16 -13.11 -0.74
N ALA A 81 -11.68 -12.13 -1.51
CA ALA A 81 -10.91 -11.02 -0.97
C ALA A 81 -11.81 -10.03 -0.23
N GLU A 82 -11.32 -9.52 0.89
CA GLU A 82 -11.93 -8.39 1.58
C GLU A 82 -11.64 -7.10 0.81
N VAL A 83 -12.65 -6.25 0.63
CA VAL A 83 -12.47 -4.95 -0.03
C VAL A 83 -12.54 -3.84 1.02
N VAL A 84 -11.45 -3.09 1.15
CA VAL A 84 -11.35 -1.93 2.04
C VAL A 84 -11.38 -0.67 1.19
N ASN A 85 -12.31 0.23 1.51
CA ASN A 85 -12.45 1.50 0.83
C ASN A 85 -12.19 2.67 1.81
N PRO A 86 -10.96 3.22 1.84
CA PRO A 86 -10.65 4.38 2.67
C PRO A 86 -11.27 5.66 2.10
N GLN A 87 -11.40 6.69 2.93
CA GLN A 87 -11.96 7.99 2.54
C GLN A 87 -10.99 8.86 1.70
N SER A 88 -9.70 8.53 1.72
CA SER A 88 -8.61 9.21 1.02
C SER A 88 -7.57 8.18 0.55
N SER A 89 -6.61 8.60 -0.26
CA SER A 89 -5.44 7.76 -0.59
C SER A 89 -4.72 7.30 0.69
N TRP A 90 -4.12 6.10 0.64
CA TRP A 90 -3.33 5.60 1.76
C TRP A 90 -2.09 6.46 2.00
N ASN A 91 -1.53 7.05 0.94
CA ASN A 91 -0.42 7.98 1.08
C ASN A 91 -0.83 9.24 1.85
N ASP A 92 -1.99 9.83 1.57
CA ASP A 92 -2.47 11.00 2.33
C ASP A 92 -2.75 10.64 3.79
N ILE A 93 -3.32 9.47 4.06
CA ILE A 93 -3.55 8.98 5.42
C ILE A 93 -2.21 8.84 6.16
N TRP A 94 -1.21 8.25 5.51
CA TRP A 94 0.12 8.11 6.11
C TRP A 94 0.79 9.46 6.37
N ILE A 95 0.72 10.40 5.42
CA ILE A 95 1.24 11.78 5.59
C ILE A 95 0.57 12.46 6.79
N GLN A 96 -0.74 12.31 6.94
CA GLN A 96 -1.46 12.91 8.07
C GLN A 96 -1.02 12.31 9.41
N LEU A 97 -0.77 10.99 9.48
CA LEU A 97 -0.27 10.34 10.69
C LEU A 97 1.09 10.89 11.10
N ILE A 98 2.05 10.94 10.17
CA ILE A 98 3.40 11.46 10.48
C ILE A 98 3.41 12.94 10.85
N GLU A 99 2.50 13.74 10.27
CA GLU A 99 2.39 15.18 10.58
C GLU A 99 1.76 15.43 11.96
N GLN A 100 0.87 14.55 12.41
CA GLN A 100 0.25 14.62 13.73
C GLN A 100 1.22 14.21 14.85
N GLU A 101 2.10 13.25 14.58
CA GLU A 101 3.11 12.78 15.54
C GLU A 101 4.27 13.76 15.75
N GLN A 102 4.44 14.75 14.86
CA GLN A 102 5.64 15.57 14.80
C GLN A 102 5.35 17.06 14.58
N PRO A 103 5.41 17.91 15.64
CA PRO A 103 5.65 19.34 15.45
C PRO A 103 7.02 19.61 14.79
N THR A 104 7.98 18.68 14.91
CA THR A 104 9.40 18.83 14.50
C THR A 104 9.73 18.41 13.07
N HIS A 105 8.97 17.50 12.43
CA HIS A 105 9.25 17.04 11.05
C HIS A 105 8.96 18.07 9.96
N LYS A 106 8.17 19.11 10.26
CA LYS A 106 7.90 20.21 9.32
C LYS A 106 9.18 20.94 8.89
N GLN A 107 10.21 21.00 9.74
CA GLN A 107 11.49 21.62 9.39
C GLN A 107 12.30 20.78 8.38
N ASN A 108 12.32 19.46 8.52
CA ASN A 108 13.08 18.58 7.61
C ASN A 108 12.44 18.51 6.22
N ASN A 109 11.11 18.39 6.11
CA ASN A 109 10.43 18.33 4.82
C ASN A 109 10.51 19.65 4.03
N GLN A 110 10.56 20.81 4.69
CA GLN A 110 10.82 22.09 4.02
C GLN A 110 12.24 22.15 3.46
N GLN A 111 13.21 21.58 4.17
CA GLN A 111 14.61 21.54 3.73
C GLN A 111 14.80 20.59 2.52
N TYR A 112 14.07 19.48 2.44
CA TYR A 112 14.06 18.61 1.25
C TYR A 112 13.38 19.27 0.05
N LYS A 113 12.25 19.96 0.24
CA LYS A 113 11.59 20.70 -0.86
C LYS A 113 12.47 21.83 -1.41
N GLN A 114 13.21 22.54 -0.57
CA GLN A 114 14.18 23.55 -1.00
C GLN A 114 15.32 22.94 -1.81
N ARG A 115 15.89 21.81 -1.36
CA ARG A 115 16.97 21.12 -2.10
C ARG A 115 16.54 20.62 -3.48
N ILE A 116 15.28 20.21 -3.67
CA ILE A 116 14.79 19.76 -4.98
C ILE A 116 14.60 20.97 -5.91
N GLN A 117 14.13 22.10 -5.40
CA GLN A 117 14.00 23.35 -6.19
C GLN A 117 15.36 23.90 -6.64
N ASP A 118 16.40 23.78 -5.82
CA ASP A 118 17.76 24.23 -6.17
C ASP A 118 18.41 23.37 -7.27
N ILE A 119 17.98 22.10 -7.44
CA ILE A 119 18.49 21.19 -8.47
C ILE A 119 17.81 21.43 -9.84
N GLU A 120 16.58 21.96 -9.87
CA GLU A 120 15.86 22.25 -11.12
C GLU A 120 16.23 23.61 -11.76
N LEU A 121 17.04 24.43 -11.09
CA LEU A 121 17.43 25.78 -11.51
C LEU A 121 18.88 25.89 -12.04
N ASP A 122 19.61 24.77 -12.10
CA ASP A 122 20.93 24.61 -12.75
C ASP A 122 20.82 23.82 -14.07
#